data_AF-A0A3N4ZBE8-F1
#
_entry.id   AF-A0A3N4ZBE8-F1
#
_cell.length_a   1.000
_cell.length_b   1.000
_cell.length_c   1.000
_cell.angle_alpha   90.00
_cell.angle_beta   90.00
_cell.angle_gamma   90.00
#
_symmetry.space_group_name_H-M   'P 1'
#
loop_
_entity.id
_entity.type
_entity.pdbx_description
1 polymer ?
#
loop_
_entity_poly.entity_id
_entity_poly.type
_entity_poly.pdbx_seq_one_letter_code
_entity_poly.pdbx_strand_id
1 'polypeptide(L)'
;MQSTYDGGVLPRTYEGQVCSIARSLEVVGERWTLLIVRDALRGTRRFEDFRGSLGIAHNVLSDRLGKLCEAGILERRLYRTRPERYEYVVTATGLDLWPVIMSLLLWGDGHRAPQGPPLMVLHRGCGGRLRPGLTCSACGKPLGPYDCDMEPGPGAQPAGATVSPASPA
;
A
#
# COMPACT_ATOMS: atom_id res chain seq x y z
N MET A 1 1.26 23.98 -30.74
CA MET A 1 2.09 22.87 -30.24
C MET A 1 1.31 22.16 -29.15
N GLN A 2 0.38 21.28 -29.55
CA GLN A 2 -0.50 20.53 -28.65
C GLN A 2 0.24 19.27 -28.20
N SER A 3 0.43 19.15 -26.89
CA SER A 3 0.94 17.94 -26.24
C SER A 3 -0.17 16.89 -26.26
N THR A 4 -0.04 15.89 -27.12
CA THR A 4 -0.86 14.69 -27.09
C THR A 4 -0.50 13.87 -25.86
N TYR A 5 -1.18 14.13 -24.75
CA TYR A 5 -1.30 13.12 -23.70
C TYR A 5 -2.32 12.10 -24.20
N ASP A 6 -1.83 11.05 -24.85
CA ASP A 6 -2.62 9.85 -25.08
C ASP A 6 -2.99 9.29 -23.71
N GLY A 7 -4.30 9.18 -23.46
CA GLY A 7 -4.92 8.59 -22.28
C GLY A 7 -4.71 7.08 -22.22
N GLY A 8 -3.47 6.62 -22.33
CA GLY A 8 -3.08 5.25 -22.07
C GLY A 8 -3.24 4.97 -20.58
N VAL A 9 -4.28 4.23 -20.24
CA VAL A 9 -4.39 3.57 -18.93
C VAL A 9 -3.11 2.78 -18.75
N LEU A 10 -2.25 3.19 -17.81
CA LEU A 10 -1.08 2.40 -17.44
C LEU A 10 -1.57 0.98 -17.14
N PRO A 11 -0.99 -0.06 -17.77
CA PRO A 11 -1.39 -1.42 -17.53
C PRO A 11 -1.28 -1.70 -16.02
N ARG A 12 -2.25 -2.48 -15.50
CA ARG A 12 -2.31 -2.81 -14.05
C ARG A 12 -1.19 -3.75 -13.62
N THR A 13 -0.51 -4.35 -14.59
CA THR A 13 0.66 -5.20 -14.43
C THR A 13 1.86 -4.50 -15.06
N TYR A 14 2.99 -4.53 -14.38
CA TYR A 14 4.27 -4.06 -14.87
C TYR A 14 5.04 -5.26 -15.44
N GLU A 15 4.47 -5.92 -16.44
CA GLU A 15 5.10 -7.05 -17.12
C GLU A 15 6.50 -6.66 -17.60
N GLY A 16 7.50 -7.43 -17.19
CA GLY A 16 8.91 -7.20 -17.49
C GLY A 16 9.65 -6.23 -16.55
N GLN A 17 8.98 -5.61 -15.58
CA GLN A 17 9.65 -4.82 -14.54
C GLN A 17 10.04 -5.69 -13.35
N VAL A 18 11.35 -5.75 -13.09
CA VAL A 18 11.92 -6.45 -11.93
C VAL A 18 11.83 -5.59 -10.65
N CYS A 19 11.51 -4.31 -10.80
CA CYS A 19 11.45 -3.35 -9.72
C CYS A 19 10.38 -3.73 -8.67
N SER A 20 10.79 -3.90 -7.42
CA SER A 20 9.88 -4.22 -6.31
C SER A 20 8.85 -3.11 -6.04
N ILE A 21 9.15 -1.85 -6.38
CA ILE A 21 8.16 -0.77 -6.31
C ILE A 21 7.04 -1.02 -7.31
N ALA A 22 7.38 -1.38 -8.55
CA ALA A 22 6.39 -1.68 -9.59
C ALA A 22 5.48 -2.85 -9.16
N ARG A 23 6.07 -3.96 -8.70
CA ARG A 23 5.30 -5.11 -8.15
C ARG A 23 4.41 -4.72 -6.97
N SER A 24 4.90 -3.86 -6.08
CA SER A 24 4.09 -3.34 -4.96
C SER A 24 2.90 -2.52 -5.46
N LEU A 25 3.09 -1.70 -6.49
CA LEU A 25 2.05 -0.87 -7.08
C LEU A 25 0.94 -1.66 -7.79
N GLU A 26 1.20 -2.88 -8.26
CA GLU A 26 0.14 -3.78 -8.76
C GLU A 26 -0.89 -4.11 -7.67
N VAL A 27 -0.43 -4.19 -6.42
CA VAL A 27 -1.26 -4.51 -5.26
C VAL A 27 -1.82 -3.23 -4.64
N VAL A 28 -0.96 -2.27 -4.27
CA VAL A 28 -1.33 -1.10 -3.46
C VAL A 28 -1.45 0.21 -4.24
N GLY A 29 -1.10 0.22 -5.53
CA GLY A 29 -1.07 1.42 -6.36
C GLY A 29 -2.44 1.93 -6.79
N GLU A 30 -3.51 1.18 -6.53
CA GLU A 30 -4.86 1.68 -6.77
C GLU A 30 -5.37 2.56 -5.61
N ARG A 31 -6.06 3.65 -6.00
CA ARG A 31 -6.51 4.75 -5.14
C ARG A 31 -7.13 4.31 -3.80
N TRP A 32 -7.94 3.26 -3.80
CA TRP A 32 -8.68 2.83 -2.62
C TRP A 32 -7.91 1.86 -1.74
N THR A 33 -6.93 1.13 -2.28
CA THR A 33 -6.27 0.04 -1.57
C THR A 33 -5.65 0.53 -0.26
N LEU A 34 -4.81 1.57 -0.31
CA LEU A 34 -4.16 2.10 0.90
C LEU A 34 -5.13 2.75 1.87
N LEU A 35 -6.28 3.27 1.41
CA LEU A 35 -7.33 3.80 2.28
C LEU A 35 -8.08 2.69 3.02
N ILE A 36 -8.34 1.56 2.36
CA ILE A 36 -8.91 0.36 2.99
C ILE A 36 -7.93 -0.19 4.04
N VAL A 37 -6.65 -0.32 3.70
CA VAL A 37 -5.64 -0.82 4.66
C VAL A 37 -5.50 0.14 5.85
N ARG A 38 -5.49 1.46 5.62
CA ARG A 38 -5.50 2.47 6.70
C ARG A 38 -6.67 2.26 7.67
N ASP A 39 -7.88 2.06 7.15
CA ASP A 39 -9.06 1.85 7.98
C ASP A 39 -9.00 0.51 8.72
N ALA A 40 -8.50 -0.54 8.07
CA ALA A 40 -8.29 -1.85 8.68
C ALA A 40 -7.28 -1.79 9.85
N LEU A 41 -6.16 -1.09 9.67
CA LEU A 41 -5.15 -0.85 10.71
C LEU A 41 -5.70 -0.05 11.90
N ARG A 42 -6.75 0.75 11.69
CA ARG A 42 -7.48 1.47 12.74
C ARG A 42 -8.58 0.64 13.40
N GLY A 43 -8.78 -0.60 12.95
CA GLY A 43 -9.72 -1.56 13.52
C GLY A 43 -11.05 -1.69 12.76
N THR A 44 -11.21 -1.08 11.59
CA THR A 44 -12.38 -1.33 10.73
C THR A 44 -12.32 -2.76 10.21
N ARG A 45 -13.41 -3.52 10.36
CA ARG A 45 -13.44 -4.94 10.01
C ARG A 45 -14.63 -5.36 9.14
N ARG A 46 -15.70 -4.59 9.10
CA ARG A 46 -16.92 -4.98 8.37
C ARG A 46 -17.04 -4.21 7.06
N PHE A 47 -17.61 -4.88 6.05
CA PHE A 47 -17.80 -4.30 4.72
C PHE A 47 -18.53 -2.95 4.77
N GLU A 48 -19.63 -2.87 5.52
CA GLU A 48 -20.43 -1.64 5.63
C GLU A 48 -19.69 -0.50 6.32
N ASP A 49 -18.83 -0.81 7.30
CA ASP A 49 -18.03 0.20 7.99
C ASP A 49 -16.98 0.79 7.03
N PHE A 50 -16.33 -0.04 6.20
CA PHE A 50 -15.44 0.44 5.14
C PHE A 50 -16.19 1.30 4.12
N ARG A 51 -17.38 0.85 3.69
CA ARG A 51 -18.19 1.57 2.70
C ARG A 51 -18.63 2.94 3.23
N GLY A 52 -19.10 2.99 4.46
CA GLY A 52 -19.52 4.23 5.13
C GLY A 52 -18.36 5.20 5.35
N SER A 53 -17.19 4.70 5.75
CA SER A 53 -15.99 5.52 5.96
C SER A 53 -15.45 6.12 4.65
N LEU A 54 -15.41 5.34 3.58
CA LEU A 54 -14.72 5.71 2.35
C LEU A 54 -15.63 6.32 1.27
N GLY A 55 -16.96 6.16 1.37
CA GLY A 55 -17.89 6.56 0.31
C GLY A 55 -17.66 5.82 -1.02
N ILE A 56 -17.03 4.65 -0.94
CA ILE A 56 -16.65 3.82 -2.09
C ILE A 56 -17.85 3.04 -2.62
N ALA A 57 -17.95 2.88 -3.94
CA ALA A 57 -18.98 2.05 -4.57
C ALA A 57 -18.85 0.59 -4.13
N HIS A 58 -19.99 -0.10 -3.94
CA HIS A 58 -20.04 -1.48 -3.42
C HIS A 58 -19.19 -2.45 -4.25
N ASN A 59 -19.33 -2.43 -5.57
CA ASN A 59 -18.59 -3.31 -6.48
C ASN A 59 -17.07 -3.07 -6.41
N VAL A 60 -16.64 -1.80 -6.34
CA VAL A 60 -15.23 -1.43 -6.22
C VAL A 60 -14.68 -1.90 -4.87
N LEU A 61 -15.41 -1.70 -3.77
CA LEU A 61 -14.98 -2.19 -2.46
C LEU A 61 -14.86 -3.72 -2.42
N SER A 62 -15.83 -4.43 -3.01
CA SER A 62 -15.80 -5.89 -3.09
C SER A 62 -14.57 -6.39 -3.87
N ASP A 63 -14.28 -5.79 -5.02
CA ASP A 63 -13.09 -6.11 -5.83
C ASP A 63 -11.79 -5.86 -5.05
N ARG A 64 -11.70 -4.72 -4.36
CA ARG A 64 -10.48 -4.35 -3.60
C ARG A 64 -10.26 -5.22 -2.38
N LEU A 65 -11.31 -5.53 -1.63
CA LEU A 65 -11.21 -6.45 -0.49
C LEU A 65 -10.82 -7.86 -0.95
N GLY A 66 -11.35 -8.33 -2.08
CA GLY A 66 -10.94 -9.59 -2.69
C GLY A 66 -9.45 -9.64 -2.99
N LYS A 67 -8.94 -8.63 -3.72
CA LYS A 67 -7.50 -8.53 -4.05
C LYS A 67 -6.59 -8.42 -2.84
N LEU A 68 -7.03 -7.69 -1.81
CA LEU A 68 -6.29 -7.60 -0.56
C LEU A 68 -6.24 -8.94 0.19
N CYS A 69 -7.29 -9.76 0.08
CA CYS A 69 -7.28 -11.12 0.60
C CYS A 69 -6.38 -12.06 -0.23
N GLU A 70 -6.44 -11.98 -1.56
CA GLU A 70 -5.57 -12.75 -2.46
C GLU A 70 -4.08 -12.44 -2.24
N ALA A 71 -3.75 -11.16 -2.01
CA ALA A 71 -2.41 -10.72 -1.67
C ALA A 71 -1.99 -11.04 -0.21
N GLY A 72 -2.87 -11.66 0.58
CA GLY A 72 -2.59 -12.00 1.98
C GLY A 72 -2.42 -10.79 2.89
N ILE A 73 -2.89 -9.60 2.51
CA ILE A 73 -2.86 -8.37 3.33
C ILE A 73 -4.02 -8.37 4.33
N LEU A 74 -5.18 -8.86 3.88
CA LEU A 74 -6.36 -9.09 4.72
C LEU A 74 -6.70 -10.58 4.71
N GLU A 75 -7.41 -11.02 5.75
CA GLU A 75 -8.03 -12.33 5.82
C GLU A 75 -9.54 -12.15 5.98
N ARG A 76 -10.33 -12.81 5.12
CA ARG A 76 -11.79 -12.86 5.26
C ARG A 76 -12.16 -13.96 6.24
N ARG A 77 -12.60 -13.58 7.44
CA ARG A 77 -12.91 -14.50 8.54
C ARG A 77 -14.41 -14.57 8.81
N LEU A 78 -14.97 -15.77 8.90
CA LEU A 78 -16.33 -15.99 9.38
C LEU A 78 -16.36 -15.75 10.90
N TYR A 79 -17.21 -14.83 11.38
CA TYR A 79 -17.35 -14.53 12.81
C TYR A 79 -18.74 -14.86 13.37
N ARG A 80 -19.70 -15.21 12.50
CA ARG A 80 -21.03 -15.70 12.88
C ARG A 80 -21.51 -16.66 11.81
N THR A 81 -22.14 -17.77 12.19
CA THR A 81 -22.62 -18.82 11.26
C THR A 81 -24.13 -18.78 11.00
N ARG A 82 -24.92 -18.06 11.82
CA ARG A 82 -26.39 -17.96 11.67
C ARG A 82 -26.92 -16.54 11.98
N PRO A 83 -27.21 -15.70 10.96
CA PRO A 83 -26.78 -15.85 9.57
C PRO A 83 -25.26 -15.76 9.45
N GLU A 84 -24.70 -16.26 8.35
CA GLU A 84 -23.26 -16.10 8.08
C GLU A 84 -22.88 -14.63 8.03
N ARG A 85 -21.84 -14.26 8.78
CA ARG A 85 -21.25 -12.91 8.72
C ARG A 85 -19.74 -13.01 8.72
N TYR A 86 -19.15 -12.23 7.83
CA TYR A 86 -17.71 -12.17 7.60
C TYR A 86 -17.16 -10.83 8.05
N GLU A 87 -15.91 -10.85 8.48
CA GLU A 87 -15.11 -9.69 8.74
C GLU A 87 -13.77 -9.81 8.00
N TYR A 88 -13.08 -8.69 7.84
CA TYR A 88 -11.76 -8.60 7.23
C TYR A 88 -10.76 -8.23 8.32
N VAL A 89 -9.77 -9.10 8.52
CA VAL A 89 -8.75 -8.95 9.57
C VAL A 89 -7.42 -8.68 8.91
N VAL A 90 -6.66 -7.71 9.41
CA VAL A 90 -5.30 -7.43 8.92
C VAL A 90 -4.37 -8.58 9.30
N THR A 91 -3.57 -9.05 8.36
CA THR A 91 -2.57 -10.11 8.56
C THR A 91 -1.22 -9.51 8.99
N ALA A 92 -0.23 -10.36 9.27
CA ALA A 92 1.15 -9.91 9.48
C ALA A 92 1.69 -9.11 8.28
N THR A 93 1.52 -9.63 7.05
CA THR A 93 1.88 -8.94 5.80
C THR A 93 1.18 -7.59 5.67
N GLY A 94 -0.08 -7.50 6.10
CA GLY A 94 -0.80 -6.22 6.10
C GLY A 94 -0.31 -5.22 7.15
N LEU A 95 0.19 -5.69 8.30
CA LEU A 95 0.80 -4.83 9.32
C LEU A 95 2.11 -4.21 8.81
N ASP A 96 2.86 -4.92 7.97
CA ASP A 96 4.11 -4.43 7.37
C ASP A 96 3.88 -3.22 6.42
N LEU A 97 2.63 -2.94 6.02
CA LEU A 97 2.28 -1.73 5.27
C LEU A 97 2.13 -0.49 6.15
N TRP A 98 2.08 -0.62 7.48
CA TRP A 98 1.90 0.52 8.38
C TRP A 98 2.97 1.62 8.19
N PRO A 99 4.29 1.33 8.09
CA PRO A 99 5.31 2.35 7.85
C PRO A 99 5.12 3.10 6.53
N VAL A 100 4.66 2.42 5.49
CA VAL A 100 4.38 3.03 4.18
C VAL A 100 3.21 4.02 4.29
N ILE A 101 2.13 3.61 4.96
CA ILE A 101 0.96 4.46 5.17
C ILE A 101 1.30 5.68 6.02
N MET A 102 2.10 5.51 7.10
CA MET A 102 2.54 6.63 7.92
C MET A 102 3.44 7.59 7.14
N SER A 103 4.33 7.07 6.29
CA SER A 103 5.21 7.92 5.46
C SER A 103 4.42 8.75 4.45
N LEU A 104 3.41 8.14 3.81
CA LEU A 104 2.49 8.84 2.92
C LEU A 104 1.64 9.89 3.65
N LEU A 105 1.16 9.57 4.85
CA LEU A 105 0.42 10.50 5.70
C LEU A 105 1.28 11.73 6.02
N LEU A 106 2.51 11.53 6.52
CA LEU A 106 3.40 12.64 6.92
C LEU A 106 3.83 13.49 5.72
N TRP A 107 4.03 12.88 4.54
CA TRP A 107 4.27 13.63 3.31
C TRP A 107 3.04 14.46 2.92
N GLY A 108 1.84 13.86 2.98
CA GLY A 108 0.58 14.56 2.70
C GLY A 108 0.35 15.73 3.64
N ASP A 109 0.61 15.54 4.93
CA ASP A 109 0.53 16.56 5.97
C ASP A 109 1.46 17.75 5.67
N GLY A 110 2.69 17.49 5.21
CA GLY A 110 3.67 18.54 4.92
C GLY A 110 3.45 19.28 3.61
N HIS A 111 2.83 18.64 2.61
CA HIS A 111 2.81 19.16 1.23
C HIS A 111 1.41 19.35 0.64
N ARG A 112 0.39 18.69 1.20
CA ARG A 112 -0.96 18.63 0.63
C ARG A 112 -2.05 19.05 1.61
N ALA A 113 -1.69 19.41 2.84
CA ALA A 113 -2.62 19.87 3.87
C ALA A 113 -2.43 21.38 4.14
N PRO A 114 -3.09 22.28 3.36
CA PRO A 114 -2.87 23.72 3.47
C PRO A 114 -3.29 24.31 4.83
N GLN A 115 -4.19 23.65 5.55
CA GLN A 115 -4.57 24.02 6.93
C GLN A 115 -3.77 23.26 8.00
N GLY A 116 -2.71 22.53 7.60
CA GLY A 116 -1.96 21.62 8.44
C GLY A 116 -2.57 20.22 8.55
N PRO A 117 -1.90 19.31 9.30
CA PRO A 117 -2.30 17.90 9.40
C PRO A 117 -3.75 17.73 9.89
N PRO A 118 -4.63 17.02 9.15
CA PRO A 118 -5.99 16.73 9.63
C PRO A 118 -6.01 15.67 10.74
N LEU A 119 -4.91 14.93 10.93
CA LEU A 119 -4.75 13.92 11.97
C LEU A 119 -3.33 13.98 12.53
N MET A 120 -3.20 14.10 13.86
CA MET A 120 -1.91 13.99 14.53
C MET A 120 -1.69 12.56 15.02
N VAL A 121 -0.64 11.90 14.54
CA VAL A 121 -0.20 10.59 15.04
C VAL A 121 0.92 10.79 16.07
N LEU A 122 0.63 10.45 17.32
CA LEU A 122 1.54 10.62 18.46
C LEU A 122 1.93 9.27 19.04
N HIS A 123 3.20 9.14 19.47
CA HIS A 123 3.68 7.97 20.17
C HIS A 123 2.94 7.81 21.50
N ARG A 124 2.30 6.65 21.68
CA ARG A 124 1.66 6.29 22.95
C ARG A 124 2.72 6.19 24.04
N GLY A 125 2.54 6.94 25.13
CA GLY A 125 3.48 6.95 26.27
C GLY A 125 4.20 8.28 26.44
N CYS A 126 4.84 8.81 25.38
CA CYS A 126 5.55 10.10 25.46
C CYS A 126 4.89 11.26 24.69
N GLY A 127 3.92 10.98 23.82
CA GLY A 127 3.25 12.01 23.01
C GLY A 127 4.11 12.59 21.88
N GLY A 128 5.31 12.07 21.64
CA GLY A 128 6.20 12.51 20.58
C GLY A 128 5.61 12.29 19.19
N ARG A 129 5.91 13.20 18.25
CA ARG A 129 5.47 13.07 16.85
C ARG A 129 6.31 12.01 16.12
N LEU A 130 5.69 11.28 15.21
CA LEU A 130 6.39 10.40 14.29
C LEU A 130 7.33 11.19 13.37
N ARG A 131 8.47 10.60 13.03
CA ARG A 131 9.35 11.06 11.95
C ARG A 131 9.57 9.89 11.00
N PRO A 132 9.41 10.07 9.68
CA PRO A 132 9.71 9.02 8.73
C PRO A 132 11.22 8.86 8.58
N GLY A 133 11.69 7.67 8.22
CA GLY A 133 13.10 7.42 7.96
C GLY A 133 13.42 5.94 7.94
N LEU A 134 14.41 5.57 7.14
CA LEU A 134 15.01 4.24 7.17
C LEU A 134 16.19 4.26 8.14
N THR A 135 16.51 3.12 8.74
CA THR A 135 17.69 2.96 9.58
C THR A 135 18.53 1.79 9.09
N CYS A 136 19.86 1.92 9.19
CA CYS A 136 20.76 0.82 8.87
C CYS A 136 20.63 -0.28 9.92
N SER A 137 20.35 -1.52 9.50
CA SER A 137 20.25 -2.66 10.40
C SER A 137 21.57 -3.03 11.09
N ALA A 138 22.72 -2.67 10.50
CA ALA A 138 24.03 -2.99 11.06
C ALA A 138 24.53 -1.96 12.09
N CYS A 139 24.32 -0.66 11.85
CA CYS A 139 24.85 0.41 12.72
C CYS A 139 23.78 1.29 13.39
N GLY A 140 22.50 1.11 13.04
CA GLY A 140 21.37 1.86 13.62
C GLY A 140 21.24 3.31 13.15
N LYS A 141 22.14 3.80 12.29
CA LYS A 141 22.07 5.19 11.81
C LYS A 141 20.82 5.43 10.94
N PRO A 142 20.17 6.61 11.06
CA PRO A 142 19.17 7.02 10.08
C PRO A 142 19.83 7.21 8.72
N LEU A 143 19.12 6.83 7.65
CA LEU A 143 19.60 6.89 6.27
C LEU A 143 18.74 7.84 5.44
N GLY A 144 19.40 8.66 4.62
CA GLY A 144 18.82 9.42 3.53
C GLY A 144 19.19 8.84 2.16
N PRO A 145 18.71 9.46 1.06
CA PRO A 145 18.93 8.97 -0.30
C PRO A 145 20.40 8.86 -0.74
N TYR A 146 21.31 9.60 -0.08
CA TYR A 146 22.74 9.65 -0.41
C TYR A 146 23.62 8.81 0.53
N ASP A 147 23.02 8.11 1.49
CA ASP A 147 23.72 7.26 2.46
C ASP A 147 23.74 5.78 2.05
N CYS A 148 23.32 5.46 0.83
CA CYS A 148 23.09 4.10 0.35
C CYS A 148 23.75 3.86 -1.01
N ASP A 149 24.54 2.80 -1.12
CA ASP A 149 24.97 2.24 -2.40
C ASP A 149 23.91 1.28 -2.95
N MET A 150 23.66 1.35 -4.26
CA MET A 150 22.68 0.48 -4.93
C MET A 150 23.40 -0.60 -5.74
N GLU A 151 23.36 -1.83 -5.23
CA GLU A 151 23.92 -3.00 -5.92
C GLU A 151 22.80 -3.92 -6.44
N PRO A 152 22.99 -4.59 -7.60
CA PRO A 152 22.04 -5.59 -8.09
C PRO A 152 21.89 -6.75 -7.12
N GLY A 153 20.67 -6.98 -6.64
CA GLY A 153 20.34 -8.15 -5.81
C GLY A 153 20.14 -9.44 -6.62
N PRO A 154 19.95 -10.60 -5.97
CA PRO A 154 19.80 -11.90 -6.62
C PRO A 154 18.65 -12.00 -7.64
N GLY A 155 17.64 -11.13 -7.52
CA GLY A 155 16.52 -11.07 -8.44
C GLY A 155 16.72 -10.14 -9.65
N ALA A 156 17.83 -9.39 -9.72
CA ALA A 156 18.09 -8.47 -10.81
C ALA A 156 18.36 -9.23 -12.12
N GLN A 157 17.58 -8.94 -13.16
CA GLN A 157 17.92 -9.40 -14.50
C GLN A 157 19.05 -8.55 -15.08
N PRO A 158 19.97 -9.13 -15.88
CA PRO A 158 20.98 -8.34 -16.57
C PRO A 158 20.32 -7.28 -17.45
N ALA A 159 20.84 -6.05 -17.40
CA ALA A 159 20.33 -4.94 -18.19
C ALA A 159 20.30 -5.34 -19.69
N GLY A 160 19.09 -5.41 -20.27
CA GLY A 160 18.88 -5.74 -21.68
C GLY A 160 18.16 -7.06 -21.98
N ALA A 161 17.79 -7.86 -20.97
CA ALA A 161 16.92 -9.02 -21.21
C ALA A 161 15.49 -8.55 -21.53
N THR A 162 15.09 -8.64 -22.80
CA THR A 162 13.69 -8.50 -23.21
C THR A 162 12.88 -9.61 -22.53
N VAL A 163 11.95 -9.23 -21.65
CA VAL A 163 11.01 -10.19 -21.09
C VAL A 163 10.04 -10.59 -22.19
N SER A 164 10.29 -11.76 -22.78
CA SER A 164 9.36 -12.39 -23.71
C SER A 164 8.08 -12.72 -22.94
N PRO A 165 6.89 -12.30 -23.39
CA PRO A 165 5.65 -12.66 -22.71
C PRO A 165 5.51 -14.18 -22.77
N ALA A 166 5.50 -14.82 -21.60
CA ALA A 166 5.15 -16.23 -21.51
C ALA A 166 3.72 -16.41 -22.06
N SER A 167 3.56 -17.23 -23.10
CA SER A 167 2.25 -17.60 -23.63
C SER A 167 1.40 -18.22 -22.52
N PRO A 168 0.13 -17.79 -22.34
CA PRO A 168 -0.77 -18.46 -21.42
C PRO A 168 -1.15 -19.84 -21.98
N ALA A 169 -1.14 -20.85 -21.10
CA ALA A 169 -1.79 -22.14 -21.30
C ALA A 169 -3.24 -22.08 -20.77
#